data_AF-A0A2K8UIM0-F1
#
_entry.id   AF-A0A2K8UIM0-F1
#
_cell.length_a   1.000
_cell.length_b   1.000
_cell.length_c   1.000
_cell.angle_alpha   90.00
_cell.angle_beta   90.00
_cell.angle_gamma   90.00
#
_symmetry.space_group_name_H-M   'P 1'
#
loop_
_entity.id
_entity.type
_entity.pdbx_description
1 polymer ?
#
loop_
_entity_poly.entity_id
_entity_poly.type
_entity_poly.pdbx_seq_one_letter_code
_entity_poly.pdbx_strand_id
1 'polypeptide(L)'
;MKSSAAGATLVLVTSLYSAAVLSQSPASLFSGPVSVQGKAFQDARGQRFIVRGVALASNTQGKDFLADTNYDYMSTQILPRLQDLNVNTIRVYSVDAGANHDRVMALLQDAGIYVMVGMATSQININRVNPTYTPELRNRVFNVIDAFSKYPNTLAFSVGGTEL
;
A
#
# COMPACT_ATOMS: atom_id res chain seq x y z
N MET A 1 73.60 -8.27 53.38
CA MET A 1 73.11 -8.98 52.19
C MET A 1 71.84 -9.72 52.56
N LYS A 2 70.78 -9.56 51.75
CA LYS A 2 69.36 -9.99 51.89
C LYS A 2 68.40 -8.86 52.31
N SER A 3 67.73 -8.30 51.31
CA SER A 3 66.37 -7.75 51.44
C SER A 3 65.61 -8.07 50.15
N SER A 4 64.52 -8.82 50.30
CA SER A 4 63.55 -9.19 49.28
C SER A 4 62.62 -8.01 48.96
N ALA A 5 62.20 -7.88 47.71
CA ALA A 5 61.05 -7.07 47.32
C ALA A 5 60.21 -7.84 46.29
N ALA A 6 58.96 -8.12 46.67
CA ALA A 6 57.96 -8.79 45.86
C ALA A 6 57.36 -7.83 44.83
N GLY A 7 57.37 -8.22 43.55
CA GLY A 7 56.67 -7.50 42.48
C GLY A 7 55.19 -7.88 42.47
N ALA A 8 54.31 -6.92 42.79
CA ALA A 8 52.88 -7.05 42.59
C ALA A 8 52.57 -6.97 41.09
N THR A 9 52.05 -8.06 40.51
CA THR A 9 51.59 -8.07 39.11
C THR A 9 50.13 -7.61 39.07
N LEU A 10 49.90 -6.43 38.51
CA LEU A 10 48.57 -5.87 38.28
C LEU A 10 47.91 -6.61 37.10
N VAL A 11 46.94 -7.49 37.40
CA VAL A 11 46.09 -8.11 36.38
C VAL A 11 44.95 -7.15 36.04
N LEU A 12 45.08 -6.45 34.91
CA LEU A 12 44.00 -5.68 34.31
C LEU A 12 43.03 -6.66 33.64
N VAL A 13 41.91 -6.94 34.30
CA VAL A 13 40.78 -7.66 33.68
C VAL A 13 40.04 -6.68 32.78
N THR A 14 40.34 -6.69 31.48
CA THR A 14 39.59 -5.92 30.49
C THR A 14 38.32 -6.69 30.12
N SER A 15 37.19 -6.28 30.67
CA SER A 15 35.86 -6.80 30.30
C SER A 15 35.53 -6.41 28.86
N LEU A 16 35.51 -7.38 27.95
CA LEU A 16 35.04 -7.19 26.58
C LEU A 16 33.51 -7.14 26.56
N TYR A 17 32.94 -5.95 26.48
CA TYR A 17 31.53 -5.79 26.09
C TYR A 17 31.43 -5.94 24.57
N SER A 18 31.09 -7.14 24.10
CA SER A 18 30.68 -7.35 22.72
C SER A 18 29.29 -6.74 22.53
N ALA A 19 29.22 -5.52 22.01
CA ALA A 19 27.96 -4.96 21.51
C ALA A 19 27.60 -5.69 20.21
N ALA A 20 26.73 -6.70 20.31
CA ALA A 20 26.11 -7.31 19.15
C ALA A 20 25.19 -6.27 18.51
N VAL A 21 25.65 -5.61 17.45
CA VAL A 21 24.81 -4.75 16.62
C VAL A 21 23.86 -5.67 15.86
N LEU A 22 22.63 -5.81 16.36
CA LEU A 22 21.55 -6.44 15.59
C LEU A 22 21.37 -5.61 14.32
N SER A 23 21.82 -6.15 13.19
CA SER A 23 21.47 -5.64 11.87
C SER A 23 19.96 -5.82 11.71
N GLN A 24 19.19 -4.81 12.11
CA GLN A 24 17.79 -4.73 11.78
C GLN A 24 17.72 -4.45 10.28
N SER A 25 17.39 -5.48 9.50
CA SER A 25 16.98 -5.27 8.11
C SER A 25 15.90 -4.17 8.09
N PRO A 26 15.96 -3.20 7.17
CA PRO A 26 14.93 -2.18 7.08
C PRO A 26 13.57 -2.89 6.97
N ALA A 27 12.67 -2.59 7.89
CA ALA A 27 11.34 -3.17 7.87
C ALA A 27 10.67 -2.79 6.54
N SER A 28 10.16 -3.78 5.81
CA SER A 28 9.38 -3.54 4.59
C SER A 28 8.29 -2.50 4.85
N LEU A 29 8.15 -1.50 3.98
CA LEU A 29 7.06 -0.52 4.09
C LEU A 29 5.70 -1.21 3.92
N PHE A 30 5.62 -2.19 3.01
CA PHE A 30 4.46 -3.05 2.87
C PHE A 30 4.37 -4.04 4.02
N SER A 31 3.21 -4.08 4.68
CA SER A 31 2.95 -4.97 5.82
C SER A 31 2.18 -6.24 5.44
N GLY A 32 1.82 -6.44 4.17
CA GLY A 32 0.96 -7.54 3.71
C GLY A 32 -0.50 -7.12 3.53
N PRO A 33 -1.40 -8.02 3.10
CA PRO A 33 -2.81 -7.70 2.94
C PRO A 33 -3.44 -7.21 4.25
N VAL A 34 -4.29 -6.20 4.14
CA VAL A 34 -5.08 -5.69 5.27
C VAL A 34 -6.36 -6.52 5.40
N SER A 35 -6.73 -6.84 6.63
CA SER A 35 -7.93 -7.61 6.96
C SER A 35 -8.90 -6.78 7.79
N VAL A 36 -10.15 -7.24 7.89
CA VAL A 36 -11.18 -6.62 8.74
C VAL A 36 -11.29 -7.41 10.04
N GLN A 37 -11.11 -6.73 11.18
CA GLN A 37 -11.33 -7.27 12.51
C GLN A 37 -12.42 -6.47 13.22
N GLY A 38 -13.64 -7.02 13.26
CA GLY A 38 -14.82 -6.34 13.80
C GLY A 38 -15.13 -5.05 13.04
N LYS A 39 -14.90 -3.90 13.66
CA LYS A 39 -15.12 -2.56 13.08
C LYS A 39 -13.83 -1.85 12.64
N ALA A 40 -12.68 -2.52 12.72
CA ALA A 40 -11.39 -1.95 12.40
C ALA A 40 -10.69 -2.74 11.29
N PHE A 41 -9.78 -2.05 10.58
CA PHE A 41 -8.82 -2.71 9.72
C PHE A 41 -7.58 -3.11 10.53
N GLN A 42 -6.99 -4.24 10.18
CA GLN A 42 -5.77 -4.76 10.79
C GLN A 42 -4.77 -5.13 9.70
N ASP A 43 -3.52 -4.68 9.85
CA ASP A 43 -2.44 -5.08 8.95
C ASP A 43 -1.97 -6.51 9.25
N ALA A 44 -1.13 -7.09 8.38
CA ALA A 44 -0.68 -8.48 8.58
C ALA A 44 0.28 -8.64 9.79
N ARG A 45 0.65 -7.54 10.46
CA ARG A 45 1.44 -7.55 11.72
C ARG A 45 0.54 -7.50 12.96
N GLY A 46 -0.77 -7.56 12.78
CA GLY A 46 -1.75 -7.49 13.86
C GLY A 46 -1.98 -6.07 14.39
N GLN A 47 -1.43 -5.04 13.75
CA GLN A 47 -1.60 -3.66 14.16
C GLN A 47 -2.84 -3.05 13.51
N ARG A 48 -3.48 -2.10 14.22
CA ARG A 48 -4.63 -1.38 13.66
C ARG A 48 -4.19 -0.57 12.44
N PHE A 49 -4.80 -0.83 11.29
CA PHE A 49 -4.56 -0.09 10.07
C PHE A 49 -5.48 1.13 10.00
N ILE A 50 -4.90 2.32 9.96
CA ILE A 50 -5.61 3.59 9.81
C ILE A 50 -5.35 4.12 8.40
N VAL A 51 -6.42 4.37 7.65
CA VAL A 51 -6.35 4.93 6.29
C VAL A 51 -5.91 6.39 6.37
N ARG A 52 -4.77 6.71 5.75
CA ARG A 52 -4.30 8.07 5.43
C ARG A 52 -4.38 8.20 3.92
N GLY A 53 -5.56 8.64 3.46
CA GLY A 53 -6.01 8.48 2.08
C GLY A 53 -5.96 9.74 1.22
N VAL A 54 -5.61 9.61 -0.06
CA VAL A 54 -5.83 10.63 -1.10
C VAL A 54 -6.61 10.02 -2.27
N ALA A 55 -7.58 10.74 -2.82
CA ALA A 55 -8.30 10.31 -4.02
C ALA A 55 -7.61 10.86 -5.28
N LEU A 56 -7.34 9.99 -6.25
CA LEU A 56 -6.85 10.36 -7.57
C LEU A 56 -8.03 10.42 -8.53
N ALA A 57 -8.38 11.64 -8.92
CA ALA A 57 -9.42 11.91 -9.91
C ALA A 57 -8.80 12.57 -11.14
N SER A 58 -9.33 12.25 -12.33
CA SER A 58 -9.00 12.94 -13.56
C SER A 58 -10.25 13.69 -14.05
N ASN A 59 -10.04 14.88 -14.58
CA ASN A 59 -11.06 15.61 -15.35
C ASN A 59 -11.37 14.93 -16.69
N THR A 60 -10.53 14.00 -17.14
CA THR A 60 -10.76 13.17 -18.31
C THR A 60 -11.41 11.87 -17.84
N GLN A 61 -12.68 11.67 -18.18
CA GLN A 61 -13.39 10.46 -17.80
C GLN A 61 -12.67 9.22 -18.33
N GLY A 62 -12.55 8.19 -17.50
CA GLY A 62 -11.95 6.90 -17.87
C GLY A 62 -10.42 6.86 -17.84
N LYS A 63 -9.71 7.89 -17.35
CA LYS A 63 -8.25 7.80 -17.17
C LYS A 63 -7.92 6.83 -16.03
N ASP A 64 -7.40 5.66 -16.40
CA ASP A 64 -6.89 4.67 -15.46
C ASP A 64 -5.46 5.03 -15.01
N PHE A 65 -5.33 5.65 -13.84
CA PHE A 65 -4.02 5.97 -13.25
C PHE A 65 -3.17 4.73 -12.95
N LEU A 66 -3.79 3.56 -12.78
CA LEU A 66 -3.12 2.33 -12.41
C LEU A 66 -2.62 1.55 -13.62
N ALA A 67 -3.02 1.91 -14.83
CA ALA A 67 -2.55 1.24 -16.03
C ALA A 67 -1.03 1.46 -16.19
N ASP A 68 -0.30 0.43 -16.61
CA ASP A 68 1.14 0.46 -16.78
C ASP A 68 1.61 1.47 -17.84
N THR A 69 0.72 1.86 -18.76
CA THR A 69 0.94 2.97 -19.69
C THR A 69 1.12 4.32 -18.99
N ASN A 70 0.69 4.43 -17.73
CA ASN A 70 0.87 5.62 -16.87
C ASN A 70 2.01 5.45 -15.84
N TYR A 71 2.83 4.41 -15.94
CA TYR A 71 3.91 4.13 -14.96
C TYR A 71 4.86 5.32 -14.75
N ASP A 72 5.31 5.98 -15.81
CA ASP A 72 6.26 7.09 -15.71
C ASP A 72 5.63 8.29 -14.99
N TYR A 73 4.35 8.56 -15.25
CA TYR A 73 3.61 9.61 -14.54
C TYR A 73 3.42 9.23 -13.06
N MET A 74 3.04 7.98 -12.77
CA MET A 74 2.86 7.51 -11.40
C MET A 74 4.16 7.55 -10.60
N SER A 75 5.27 7.10 -11.18
CA SER A 75 6.56 7.01 -10.50
C SER A 75 7.26 8.36 -10.32
N THR A 76 7.17 9.27 -11.30
CA THR A 76 7.90 10.55 -11.24
C THR A 76 7.09 11.71 -10.68
N GLN A 77 5.76 11.68 -10.83
CA GLN A 77 4.89 12.78 -10.44
C GLN A 77 4.04 12.45 -9.22
N ILE A 78 3.39 11.30 -9.20
CA ILE A 78 2.40 11.01 -8.16
C ILE A 78 3.06 10.46 -6.90
N LEU A 79 3.86 9.39 -7.02
CA LEU A 79 4.42 8.70 -5.88
C LEU A 79 5.24 9.61 -4.94
N PRO A 80 6.16 10.49 -5.43
CA PRO A 80 6.93 11.36 -4.55
C PRO A 80 6.02 12.27 -3.70
N ARG A 81 4.95 12.81 -4.29
CA ARG A 81 3.98 13.66 -3.58
C ARG A 81 3.17 12.89 -2.55
N LEU A 82 2.82 11.63 -2.84
CA LEU A 82 2.15 10.77 -1.87
C LEU A 82 3.06 10.45 -0.67
N GLN A 83 4.35 10.22 -0.93
CA GLN A 83 5.35 9.97 0.11
C GLN A 83 5.57 11.21 0.98
N ASP A 84 5.67 12.40 0.38
CA ASP A 84 5.79 13.68 1.11
C ASP A 84 4.60 13.92 2.06
N LEU A 85 3.41 13.48 1.65
CA LEU A 85 2.17 13.58 2.44
C LEU A 85 2.00 12.41 3.45
N ASN A 86 2.92 11.45 3.48
CA ASN A 86 2.84 10.23 4.30
C ASN A 86 1.52 9.45 4.10
N VAL A 87 1.06 9.41 2.84
CA VAL A 87 -0.13 8.67 2.40
C VAL A 87 0.17 7.18 2.42
N ASN A 88 -0.76 6.37 2.92
CA ASN A 88 -0.67 4.91 2.86
C ASN A 88 -1.77 4.28 2.01
N THR A 89 -2.72 5.07 1.50
CA THR A 89 -3.83 4.56 0.70
C THR A 89 -4.20 5.57 -0.38
N ILE A 90 -4.41 5.12 -1.60
CA ILE A 90 -5.05 5.92 -2.65
C ILE A 90 -6.42 5.36 -3.00
N ARG A 91 -7.32 6.22 -3.45
CA ARG A 91 -8.56 5.82 -4.09
C ARG A 91 -8.54 6.22 -5.56
N VAL A 92 -8.86 5.28 -6.44
CA VAL A 92 -9.12 5.54 -7.85
C VAL A 92 -10.60 5.28 -8.15
N TYR A 93 -11.23 6.13 -8.96
CA TYR A 93 -12.67 6.06 -9.19
C TYR A 93 -13.08 5.08 -10.27
N SER A 94 -12.21 4.88 -11.27
CA SER A 94 -12.42 3.93 -12.35
C SER A 94 -11.09 3.39 -12.84
N VAL A 95 -11.12 2.15 -13.31
CA VAL A 95 -10.02 1.45 -13.95
C VAL A 95 -10.51 0.80 -15.25
N ASP A 96 -9.58 0.53 -16.15
CA ASP A 96 -9.78 -0.32 -17.32
C ASP A 96 -9.36 -1.76 -16.96
N ALA A 97 -10.33 -2.66 -16.81
CA ALA A 97 -10.06 -4.06 -16.46
C ALA A 97 -9.32 -4.84 -17.56
N GLY A 98 -9.25 -4.31 -18.79
CA GLY A 98 -8.50 -4.92 -19.89
C GLY A 98 -7.02 -4.51 -19.95
N ALA A 99 -6.61 -3.49 -19.20
CA ALA A 99 -5.22 -3.02 -19.16
C ALA A 99 -4.35 -3.89 -18.23
N ASN A 100 -3.03 -3.76 -18.36
CA ASN A 100 -2.08 -4.29 -17.37
C ASN A 100 -1.82 -3.22 -16.29
N HIS A 101 -1.77 -3.63 -15.03
CA HIS A 101 -1.52 -2.77 -13.85
C HIS A 101 -0.37 -3.29 -12.99
N ASP A 102 0.32 -4.35 -13.41
CA ASP A 102 1.30 -5.07 -12.59
C ASP A 102 2.43 -4.15 -12.11
N ARG A 103 2.95 -3.27 -12.99
CA ARG A 103 4.08 -2.39 -12.67
C ARG A 103 3.67 -1.27 -11.73
N VAL A 104 2.51 -0.65 -11.95
CA VAL A 104 2.04 0.44 -11.07
C VAL A 104 1.60 -0.10 -9.71
N MET A 105 0.94 -1.26 -9.66
CA MET A 105 0.54 -1.87 -8.40
C MET A 105 1.76 -2.31 -7.59
N ALA A 106 2.79 -2.87 -8.22
CA ALA A 106 4.07 -3.18 -7.57
C ALA A 106 4.77 -1.92 -7.04
N LEU A 107 4.85 -0.86 -7.85
CA LEU A 107 5.43 0.43 -7.45
C LEU A 107 4.76 0.99 -6.18
N LEU A 108 3.43 0.96 -6.13
CA LEU A 108 2.67 1.41 -4.96
C LEU A 108 2.86 0.47 -3.77
N GLN A 109 2.90 -0.85 -4.00
CA GLN A 109 3.15 -1.84 -2.96
C GLN A 109 4.52 -1.63 -2.32
N ASP A 110 5.57 -1.46 -3.11
CA ASP A 110 6.94 -1.25 -2.62
C ASP A 110 7.05 0.01 -1.76
N ALA A 111 6.22 1.03 -2.04
CA ALA A 111 6.09 2.23 -1.23
C ALA A 111 5.17 2.08 0.00
N GLY A 112 4.57 0.90 0.23
CA GLY A 112 3.62 0.65 1.32
C GLY A 112 2.25 1.29 1.12
N ILE A 113 1.88 1.59 -0.13
CA ILE A 113 0.61 2.24 -0.49
C ILE A 113 -0.41 1.20 -0.97
N TYR A 114 -1.58 1.23 -0.34
CA TYR A 114 -2.74 0.43 -0.68
C TYR A 114 -3.68 1.16 -1.63
N VAL A 115 -4.54 0.42 -2.33
CA VAL A 115 -5.44 0.96 -3.35
C VAL A 115 -6.89 0.59 -3.05
N MET A 116 -7.77 1.59 -3.04
CA MET A 116 -9.21 1.41 -3.12
C MET A 116 -9.66 1.59 -4.57
N VAL A 117 -10.24 0.55 -5.17
CA VAL A 117 -10.56 0.49 -6.60
C VAL A 117 -12.05 0.70 -6.83
N GLY A 118 -12.41 1.75 -7.57
CA GLY A 118 -13.77 1.98 -8.03
C GLY A 118 -14.15 1.07 -9.20
N MET A 119 -15.30 0.41 -9.08
CA MET A 119 -15.77 -0.58 -10.07
C MET A 119 -16.79 0.00 -11.04
N ALA A 120 -17.58 0.98 -10.62
CA ALA A 120 -18.52 1.70 -11.47
C ALA A 120 -17.83 2.84 -12.25
N THR A 121 -18.41 3.25 -13.37
CA THR A 121 -18.04 4.49 -14.08
C THR A 121 -19.24 5.43 -14.15
N SER A 122 -19.03 6.66 -14.60
CA SER A 122 -20.11 7.60 -14.93
C SER A 122 -21.09 7.04 -15.99
N GLN A 123 -20.65 6.13 -16.86
CA GLN A 123 -21.50 5.48 -17.87
C GLN A 123 -22.15 4.19 -17.35
N ILE A 124 -21.40 3.39 -16.58
CA ILE A 124 -21.83 2.07 -16.09
C ILE A 124 -21.95 2.16 -14.56
N ASN A 125 -23.10 2.65 -14.09
CA ASN A 125 -23.47 2.77 -12.67
C ASN A 125 -24.97 2.53 -12.45
N ILE A 126 -25.38 2.49 -11.18
CA ILE A 126 -26.79 2.49 -10.78
C ILE A 126 -27.35 3.90 -10.94
N ASN A 127 -28.31 4.07 -11.85
CA ASN A 127 -29.06 5.31 -12.01
C ASN A 127 -29.83 5.63 -10.72
N ARG A 128 -29.61 6.82 -10.13
CA ARG A 128 -30.27 7.20 -8.86
C ARG A 128 -31.75 7.53 -8.99
N VAL A 129 -32.19 7.93 -10.17
CA VAL A 129 -33.60 8.27 -10.44
C VAL A 129 -34.42 7.00 -10.65
N ASN A 130 -33.86 6.02 -11.35
CA ASN A 130 -34.49 4.72 -11.57
C ASN A 130 -33.46 3.59 -11.36
N PRO A 131 -33.26 3.12 -10.11
CA PRO A 131 -32.19 2.21 -9.76
C PRO A 131 -32.41 0.84 -10.41
N THR A 132 -31.47 0.47 -11.27
CA THR A 132 -31.45 -0.82 -11.95
C THR A 132 -30.07 -1.45 -11.83
N TYR A 133 -30.04 -2.76 -11.56
CA TYR A 133 -28.82 -3.55 -11.58
C TYR A 133 -28.75 -4.34 -12.89
N THR A 134 -28.01 -3.81 -13.86
CA THR A 134 -27.97 -4.36 -15.21
C THR A 134 -26.92 -5.46 -15.35
N PRO A 135 -27.09 -6.41 -16.30
CA PRO A 135 -26.05 -7.37 -16.63
C PRO A 135 -24.70 -6.73 -17.00
N GLU A 136 -24.73 -5.57 -17.64
CA GLU A 136 -23.53 -4.79 -17.99
C GLU A 136 -22.77 -4.33 -16.73
N LEU A 137 -23.46 -3.72 -15.77
CA LEU A 137 -22.86 -3.31 -14.50
C LEU A 137 -22.30 -4.52 -13.73
N ARG A 138 -23.06 -5.62 -13.67
CA ARG A 138 -22.61 -6.85 -13.04
C ARG A 138 -21.31 -7.38 -13.67
N ASN A 139 -21.27 -7.49 -14.99
CA ASN A 139 -20.10 -8.01 -15.70
C ASN A 139 -18.88 -7.11 -15.50
N ARG A 140 -19.08 -5.78 -15.54
CA ARG A 140 -18.01 -4.82 -15.24
C ARG A 140 -17.44 -5.02 -13.83
N VAL A 141 -18.30 -5.14 -12.82
CA VAL A 141 -17.88 -5.35 -11.43
C VAL A 141 -17.00 -6.60 -11.30
N PHE A 142 -17.42 -7.73 -11.89
CA PHE A 142 -16.63 -8.96 -11.84
C PHE A 142 -15.30 -8.83 -12.57
N ASN A 143 -15.27 -8.22 -13.75
CA ASN A 143 -14.01 -8.03 -14.50
C ASN A 143 -13.00 -7.20 -13.69
N VAL A 144 -13.45 -6.17 -12.98
CA VAL A 144 -12.56 -5.36 -12.12
C VAL A 144 -12.07 -6.18 -10.91
N ILE A 145 -12.93 -6.98 -10.29
CA ILE A 145 -12.53 -7.87 -9.19
C ILE A 145 -11.47 -8.87 -9.68
N ASP A 146 -11.69 -9.51 -10.82
CA ASP A 146 -10.75 -10.50 -11.38
C ASP A 146 -9.40 -9.86 -11.71
N ALA A 147 -9.39 -8.64 -12.25
CA ALA A 147 -8.16 -7.92 -12.58
C ALA A 147 -7.35 -7.50 -11.34
N PHE A 148 -8.01 -7.11 -10.23
CA PHE A 148 -7.35 -6.47 -9.09
C PHE A 148 -7.25 -7.31 -7.82
N SER A 149 -8.04 -8.38 -7.68
CA SER A 149 -8.01 -9.26 -6.49
C SER A 149 -6.69 -10.00 -6.31
N LYS A 150 -5.91 -10.14 -7.39
CA LYS A 150 -4.57 -10.74 -7.37
C LYS A 150 -3.51 -9.88 -6.67
N TYR A 151 -3.73 -8.56 -6.52
CA TYR A 151 -2.74 -7.66 -5.92
C TYR A 151 -2.88 -7.57 -4.39
N PRO A 152 -1.82 -7.88 -3.61
CA PRO A 152 -1.87 -7.85 -2.15
C PRO A 152 -2.18 -6.48 -1.54
N ASN A 153 -1.88 -5.39 -2.25
CA ASN A 153 -2.15 -4.02 -1.83
C ASN A 153 -3.52 -3.48 -2.30
N THR A 154 -4.38 -4.29 -2.91
CA THR A 154 -5.80 -3.94 -3.12
C THR A 154 -6.54 -4.01 -1.78
N LEU A 155 -6.86 -2.86 -1.20
CA LEU A 155 -7.50 -2.75 0.12
C LEU A 155 -9.01 -2.97 0.07
N ALA A 156 -9.67 -2.39 -0.93
CA ALA A 156 -11.13 -2.43 -1.03
C ALA A 156 -11.62 -2.16 -2.45
N PHE A 157 -12.82 -2.65 -2.74
CA PHE A 157 -13.57 -2.34 -3.95
C PHE A 157 -14.76 -1.43 -3.63
N SER A 158 -14.92 -0.35 -4.39
CA SER A 158 -16.06 0.55 -4.28
C SER A 158 -17.08 0.22 -5.39
N VAL A 159 -18.20 -0.39 -4.97
CA VAL A 159 -19.32 -0.84 -5.84
C VAL A 159 -20.23 0.30 -6.32
N GLY A 160 -20.10 1.50 -5.76
CA GLY A 160 -20.95 2.64 -6.08
C GLY A 160 -20.26 3.95 -5.71
N GLY A 161 -20.38 4.94 -6.61
CA GLY A 161 -19.87 6.29 -6.41
C GLY A 161 -21.00 7.31 -6.36
N THR A 162 -20.81 8.39 -5.59
CA THR A 162 -21.70 9.55 -5.60
C THR A 162 -21.33 10.59 -6.67
N GLU A 163 -20.39 10.27 -7.56
CA GLU A 163 -19.96 11.21 -8.61
C GLU A 163 -21.13 11.50 -9.57
N LEU A 164 -21.43 12.79 -9.71
CA LEU A 164 -22.34 13.40 -10.66
C LEU A 164 -21.48 14.15 -11.68
#